data_AF-A0AA44CNF2-F1
#
_entry.id   AF-A0AA44CNF2-F1
#
_cell.length_a   1.000
_cell.length_b   1.000
_cell.length_c   1.000
_cell.angle_alpha   90.00
_cell.angle_beta   90.00
_cell.angle_gamma   90.00
#
_symmetry.space_group_name_H-M   'P 1'
#
loop_
_entity.id
_entity.type
_entity.pdbx_description
1 polymer ?
#
loop_
_entity_poly.entity_id
_entity_poly.type
_entity_poly.pdbx_seq_one_letter_code
_entity_poly.pdbx_strand_id
1 'polypeptide(L)'
;MLMREECIQLLSDETLTYNELFTLQCSVNKLVIHASQQTVTLSEGQKRLLVALLKGINCKREIISLVWYENHQRISDNNYHQLIFQLRALLQRNNVPGDLIVTVPHYGLKLNESLLSVNNMQPGVLVTKQKKKPSDAAPKRNMNSALNRIYNIGRSFFTS
;
A
#
# COMPACT_ATOMS: atom_id res chain seq x y z
N MET A 1 23.04 -3.41 0.67
CA MET A 1 22.48 -2.08 1.05
C MET A 1 22.85 -1.17 -0.10
N LEU A 2 21.87 -0.53 -0.73
CA LEU A 2 22.09 0.24 -1.95
C LEU A 2 23.02 1.42 -1.65
N MET A 3 24.02 1.63 -2.49
CA MET A 3 24.93 2.77 -2.37
C MET A 3 24.26 4.04 -2.91
N ARG A 4 24.72 5.21 -2.47
CA ARG A 4 24.16 6.50 -2.90
C ARG A 4 24.16 6.64 -4.42
N GLU A 5 25.25 6.24 -5.07
CA GLU A 5 25.42 6.32 -6.53
C GLU A 5 24.42 5.43 -7.27
N GLU A 6 24.19 4.21 -6.78
CA GLU A 6 23.19 3.29 -7.29
C GLU A 6 21.78 3.90 -7.15
N CYS A 7 21.47 4.53 -6.02
CA CYS A 7 20.19 5.20 -5.82
C CYS A 7 19.97 6.34 -6.84
N ILE A 8 21.00 7.15 -7.11
CA ILE A 8 20.93 8.24 -8.08
C ILE A 8 20.71 7.68 -9.49
N GLN A 9 21.43 6.62 -9.88
CA GLN A 9 21.23 5.94 -11.17
C GLN A 9 19.84 5.30 -11.29
N LEU A 10 19.30 4.76 -10.19
CA LEU A 10 17.95 4.20 -10.20
C LEU A 10 16.87 5.29 -10.34
N LEU A 11 17.13 6.50 -9.86
CA LEU A 11 16.20 7.64 -9.89
C LEU A 11 16.42 8.58 -11.08
N SER A 12 17.43 8.34 -11.93
CA SER A 12 17.74 9.22 -13.07
C SER A 12 16.73 9.14 -14.21
N ASP A 13 15.86 8.14 -14.20
CA ASP A 13 14.86 7.96 -15.25
C ASP A 13 13.83 9.11 -15.22
N GLU A 14 13.63 9.77 -16.36
CA GLU A 14 12.67 10.86 -16.47
C GLU A 14 11.22 10.37 -16.38
N THR A 15 10.95 9.21 -17.00
CA THR A 15 9.61 8.60 -17.02
C THR A 15 9.71 7.08 -16.91
N LEU A 16 8.82 6.47 -16.13
CA LEU A 16 8.67 5.02 -16.05
C LEU A 16 7.23 4.65 -16.39
N THR A 17 7.04 3.87 -17.45
CA THR A 17 5.74 3.30 -17.81
C THR A 17 5.64 1.87 -17.31
N TYR A 18 4.50 1.51 -16.76
CA TYR A 18 4.27 0.17 -16.23
C TYR A 18 3.01 -0.46 -16.82
N ASN A 19 3.20 -1.50 -17.62
CA ASN A 19 2.15 -2.31 -18.27
C ASN A 19 1.01 -1.48 -18.88
N GLU A 20 1.31 -0.30 -19.42
CA GLU A 20 0.34 0.66 -19.98
C GLU A 20 -0.78 1.11 -19.01
N LEU A 21 -0.71 0.75 -17.74
CA LEU A 21 -1.72 1.10 -16.74
C LEU A 21 -1.47 2.48 -16.15
N PHE A 22 -0.20 2.76 -15.87
CA PHE A 22 0.21 4.06 -15.37
C PHE A 22 1.63 4.42 -15.82
N THR A 23 1.87 5.71 -15.91
CA THR A 23 3.17 6.30 -16.22
C THR A 23 3.55 7.25 -15.10
N LEU A 24 4.69 6.96 -14.48
CA LEU A 24 5.32 7.81 -13.49
C LEU A 24 6.22 8.82 -14.21
N GLN A 25 5.91 10.09 -14.05
CA GLN A 25 6.70 11.22 -14.54
C GLN A 25 7.58 11.70 -13.38
N CYS A 26 8.84 11.30 -13.36
CA CYS A 26 9.77 11.54 -12.26
C CYS A 26 10.22 12.99 -12.15
N SER A 27 10.29 13.70 -13.29
CA SER A 27 10.68 15.12 -13.37
C SER A 27 9.67 16.05 -12.69
N VAL A 28 8.37 15.72 -12.79
CA VAL A 28 7.27 16.54 -12.27
C VAL A 28 6.59 15.93 -11.04
N ASN A 29 7.07 14.79 -10.54
CA ASN A 29 6.47 14.04 -9.44
C ASN A 29 4.97 13.76 -9.66
N LYS A 30 4.61 13.29 -10.86
CA LYS A 30 3.21 12.99 -11.22
C LYS A 30 3.04 11.55 -11.66
N LEU A 31 1.94 10.94 -11.27
CA LEU A 31 1.50 9.63 -11.75
C LEU A 31 0.31 9.81 -12.68
N VAL A 32 0.48 9.45 -13.95
CA VAL A 32 -0.60 9.42 -14.93
C VAL A 32 -1.18 8.02 -14.95
N ILE A 33 -2.48 7.89 -14.66
CA ILE A 33 -3.22 6.63 -14.73
C ILE A 33 -3.94 6.62 -16.07
N HIS A 34 -3.54 5.71 -16.96
CA HIS A 34 -4.09 5.66 -18.33
C HIS A 34 -5.55 5.22 -18.37
N ALA A 35 -5.93 4.27 -17.51
CA ALA A 35 -7.29 3.73 -17.45
C ALA A 35 -8.36 4.81 -17.17
N SER A 36 -8.02 5.84 -16.38
CA SER A 36 -8.94 6.94 -16.04
C SER A 36 -8.51 8.29 -16.63
N GLN A 37 -7.39 8.32 -17.38
CA GLN A 37 -6.68 9.54 -17.82
C GLN A 37 -6.48 10.57 -16.69
N GLN A 38 -6.37 10.11 -15.45
CA GLN A 38 -6.18 10.99 -14.29
C GLN A 38 -4.71 11.18 -14.00
N THR A 39 -4.35 12.37 -13.54
CA THR A 39 -3.00 12.69 -13.10
C THR A 39 -3.00 12.97 -11.60
N VAL A 40 -2.18 12.23 -10.87
CA VAL A 40 -2.04 12.33 -9.42
C VAL A 40 -0.71 12.97 -9.08
N THR A 41 -0.73 14.00 -8.24
CA THR A 41 0.49 14.61 -7.71
C THR A 41 1.04 13.76 -6.57
N LEU A 42 2.36 13.52 -6.59
CA LEU A 42 3.06 12.71 -5.61
C LEU A 42 4.02 13.56 -4.79
N SER A 43 4.23 13.17 -3.53
CA SER A 43 5.40 13.63 -2.78
C SER A 43 6.67 12.94 -3.28
N GLU A 44 7.83 13.52 -2.97
CA GLU A 44 9.13 12.96 -3.36
C GLU A 44 9.32 11.52 -2.84
N GLY A 45 8.93 11.26 -1.59
CA GLY A 45 8.98 9.92 -1.01
C GLY A 45 8.04 8.93 -1.70
N GLN A 46 6.84 9.39 -2.08
CA GLN A 46 5.87 8.55 -2.81
C GLN A 46 6.37 8.22 -4.21
N LYS A 47 6.96 9.18 -4.93
CA LYS A 47 7.62 8.93 -6.21
C LYS A 47 8.71 7.88 -6.04
N ARG A 48 9.68 8.10 -5.14
CA ARG A 48 10.83 7.20 -4.97
C ARG A 48 10.37 5.79 -4.59
N LEU A 49 9.32 5.66 -3.79
CA LEU A 49 8.72 4.37 -3.45
C LEU A 49 8.15 3.69 -4.70
N LEU A 50 7.44 4.42 -5.56
CA LEU A 50 6.94 3.87 -6.83
C LEU A 50 8.10 3.49 -7.76
N VAL A 51 9.14 4.31 -7.89
CA VAL A 51 10.33 3.94 -8.69
C VAL A 51 10.95 2.64 -8.17
N ALA A 52 11.09 2.49 -6.84
CA ALA A 52 11.60 1.27 -6.23
C ALA A 52 10.80 0.04 -6.68
N LEU A 53 9.48 0.13 -6.56
CA LEU A 53 8.56 -0.95 -6.92
C LEU A 53 8.58 -1.25 -8.43
N LEU A 54 8.65 -0.22 -9.27
CA LEU A 54 8.72 -0.35 -10.73
C LEU A 54 10.03 -0.99 -11.22
N LYS A 55 11.13 -0.74 -10.51
CA LYS A 55 12.42 -1.37 -10.77
C LYS A 55 12.57 -2.75 -10.11
N GLY A 56 11.52 -3.25 -9.46
CA GLY A 56 11.53 -4.57 -8.80
C GLY A 56 12.24 -4.61 -7.45
N ILE A 57 12.54 -3.45 -6.85
CA ILE A 57 13.13 -3.33 -5.52
C ILE A 57 12.03 -3.51 -4.49
N ASN A 58 11.93 -4.73 -3.96
CA ASN A 58 10.82 -5.17 -3.12
C ASN A 58 11.21 -5.31 -1.63
N CYS A 59 12.51 -5.42 -1.34
CA CYS A 59 13.03 -5.61 0.01
C CYS A 59 12.84 -4.34 0.86
N LYS A 60 12.28 -4.46 2.07
CA LYS A 60 12.06 -3.33 2.99
C LYS A 60 13.32 -2.47 3.19
N ARG A 61 14.48 -3.10 3.44
CA ARG A 61 15.74 -2.38 3.70
C ARG A 61 16.23 -1.60 2.48
N GLU A 62 16.07 -2.15 1.28
CA GLU A 62 16.47 -1.50 0.03
C GLU A 62 15.52 -0.36 -0.31
N ILE A 63 14.22 -0.58 -0.15
CA ILE A 63 13.22 0.48 -0.31
C ILE A 63 13.51 1.64 0.64
N ILE A 64 13.78 1.37 1.92
CA ILE A 64 14.11 2.43 2.88
C ILE A 64 15.39 3.17 2.44
N SER A 65 16.41 2.43 1.99
CA SER A 65 17.66 3.01 1.50
C SER A 65 17.44 3.91 0.28
N LEU A 66 16.60 3.49 -0.67
CA LEU A 66 16.35 4.22 -1.91
C LEU A 66 15.43 5.43 -1.72
N VAL A 67 14.37 5.32 -0.90
CA VAL A 67 13.43 6.41 -0.69
C VAL A 67 14.10 7.56 0.09
N TRP A 68 14.94 7.22 1.05
CA TRP A 68 15.56 8.18 1.97
C TRP A 68 17.09 8.27 1.80
N TYR A 69 17.63 7.99 0.61
CA TYR A 69 19.08 7.97 0.35
C TYR A 69 19.79 9.31 0.64
N GLU A 70 19.08 10.43 0.57
CA GLU A 70 19.59 11.78 0.87
C GLU A 70 19.41 12.18 2.34
N ASN A 71 18.61 11.42 3.10
CA ASN A 71 18.35 11.75 4.49
C ASN A 71 19.48 11.22 5.36
N HIS A 72 20.13 12.15 6.06
CA HIS A 72 21.21 11.87 7.01
C HIS A 72 20.66 11.39 8.38
N GLN A 73 19.33 11.35 8.53
CA GLN A 73 18.64 10.95 9.76
C GLN A 73 18.24 9.47 9.72
N ARG A 74 18.30 8.81 10.88
CA ARG A 74 17.83 7.43 11.04
C ARG A 74 16.32 7.35 10.80
N ILE A 75 15.93 6.70 9.71
CA ILE A 75 14.53 6.46 9.36
C ILE A 75 13.99 5.31 10.21
N SER A 76 12.89 5.54 10.90
CA SER A 76 12.20 4.50 11.66
C SER A 76 11.24 3.69 10.79
N ASP A 77 10.94 2.47 11.22
CA ASP A 77 9.94 1.61 10.59
C ASP A 77 8.56 2.29 10.49
N ASN A 78 8.24 3.17 11.44
CA ASN A 78 6.98 3.92 11.41
C ASN A 78 6.88 4.82 10.17
N ASN A 79 7.96 5.51 9.78
CA ASN A 79 7.99 6.34 8.57
C ASN A 79 7.72 5.51 7.31
N TYR A 80 8.33 4.31 7.24
CA TYR A 80 8.12 3.36 6.15
C TYR A 80 6.64 2.95 6.06
N HIS A 81 6.03 2.54 7.17
CA HIS A 81 4.62 2.15 7.19
C HIS A 81 3.67 3.32 6.89
N GLN A 82 3.96 4.53 7.39
CA GLN A 82 3.19 5.73 7.10
C GLN A 82 3.22 6.09 5.61
N LEU A 83 4.38 6.03 4.97
CA LEU A 83 4.52 6.31 3.53
C LEU A 83 3.67 5.34 2.69
N ILE A 84 3.70 4.06 3.02
CA ILE A 84 2.91 3.02 2.32
C ILE A 84 1.41 3.28 2.50
N PHE A 85 0.99 3.58 3.74
CA PHE A 85 -0.40 3.88 4.04
C PHE A 85 -0.89 5.11 3.25
N GLN A 86 -0.09 6.18 3.22
CA GLN A 86 -0.40 7.40 2.45
C GLN A 86 -0.47 7.12 0.94
N LEU A 87 0.47 6.34 0.40
CA LEU A 87 0.46 5.98 -1.02
C LEU A 87 -0.77 5.14 -1.37
N ARG A 88 -1.14 4.15 -0.57
CA ARG A 88 -2.36 3.35 -0.77
C ARG A 88 -3.62 4.22 -0.72
N ALA A 89 -3.72 5.11 0.26
CA ALA A 89 -4.86 6.02 0.38
C ALA A 89 -4.94 6.96 -0.83
N LEU A 90 -3.79 7.44 -1.33
CA LEU A 90 -3.72 8.28 -2.52
C LEU A 90 -4.20 7.53 -3.77
N LEU A 91 -3.78 6.28 -3.95
CA LEU A 91 -4.22 5.43 -5.06
C LEU A 91 -5.74 5.16 -4.99
N GLN A 92 -6.25 4.80 -3.81
CA GLN A 92 -7.67 4.55 -3.59
C GLN A 92 -8.55 5.76 -3.91
N ARG A 93 -8.10 6.97 -3.53
CA ARG A 93 -8.81 8.23 -3.86
C ARG A 93 -8.91 8.50 -5.35
N ASN A 94 -7.99 7.97 -6.15
CA ASN A 94 -7.95 8.12 -7.61
C ASN A 94 -8.47 6.87 -8.33
N ASN A 95 -9.33 6.09 -7.66
CA ASN A 95 -9.96 4.87 -8.19
C ASN A 95 -8.97 3.75 -8.58
N VAL A 96 -7.74 3.77 -8.06
CA VAL A 96 -6.78 2.67 -8.21
C VAL A 96 -6.91 1.76 -6.99
N PRO A 97 -7.06 0.44 -7.16
CA PRO A 97 -7.15 -0.47 -6.03
C PRO A 97 -5.87 -0.38 -5.19
N GLY A 98 -6.02 -0.10 -3.89
CA GLY A 98 -4.88 -0.06 -2.95
C GLY A 98 -4.16 -1.41 -2.82
N ASP A 99 -4.82 -2.48 -3.22
CA ASP A 99 -4.29 -3.85 -3.33
C ASP A 99 -3.26 -4.01 -4.45
N LEU A 100 -3.07 -2.99 -5.28
CA LEU A 100 -1.94 -2.89 -6.21
C LEU A 100 -0.61 -3.03 -5.47
N ILE A 101 -0.50 -2.47 -4.26
CA ILE A 101 0.71 -2.55 -3.44
C ILE A 101 0.46 -3.55 -2.31
N VAL A 102 0.99 -4.76 -2.48
CA VAL A 102 0.86 -5.84 -1.49
C VAL A 102 2.05 -5.84 -0.55
N THR A 103 1.77 -5.95 0.75
CA THR A 103 2.82 -6.17 1.74
C THR A 103 3.13 -7.65 1.83
N VAL A 104 4.41 -8.00 1.69
CA VAL A 104 4.92 -9.36 1.87
C VAL A 104 5.49 -9.45 3.30
N PRO A 105 4.88 -10.24 4.20
CA PRO A 105 5.35 -10.38 5.57
C PRO A 105 6.84 -10.74 5.62
N HIS A 106 7.57 -10.11 6.55
CA HIS A 106 9.01 -10.30 6.77
C HIS A 106 9.93 -9.98 5.58
N TYR A 107 9.41 -9.44 4.47
CA TYR A 107 10.19 -9.11 3.28
C TYR A 107 10.09 -7.63 2.90
N GLY A 108 8.88 -7.12 2.65
CA GLY A 108 8.69 -5.75 2.20
C GLY A 108 7.40 -5.56 1.40
N LEU A 109 7.51 -5.09 0.17
CA LEU A 109 6.38 -4.73 -0.70
C LEU A 109 6.56 -5.33 -2.07
N LYS A 110 5.45 -5.62 -2.75
CA LYS A 110 5.46 -6.00 -4.16
C LYS A 110 4.26 -5.36 -4.87
N LEU A 111 4.43 -5.07 -6.16
CA LEU A 111 3.29 -4.79 -7.03
C LEU A 111 2.53 -6.10 -7.35
N ASN A 112 1.21 -6.03 -7.21
CA ASN A 112 0.34 -7.15 -7.48
C ASN A 112 0.04 -7.26 -8.98
N GLU A 113 0.91 -7.92 -9.72
CA GLU A 113 0.76 -8.19 -11.15
C GLU A 113 -0.57 -8.87 -11.51
N SER A 114 -1.12 -9.70 -10.62
CA SER A 114 -2.37 -10.41 -10.86
C SER A 114 -3.56 -9.46 -10.97
N LEU A 115 -3.62 -8.39 -10.16
CA LEU A 115 -4.69 -7.36 -10.27
C LEU A 115 -4.56 -6.50 -11.53
N LEU A 116 -3.40 -6.50 -12.16
CA LEU A 116 -3.11 -5.72 -13.36
C LEU A 116 -3.53 -6.45 -14.62
N SER A 117 -3.46 -7.77 -14.61
CA SER A 117 -3.94 -8.60 -15.72
C SER A 117 -5.47 -8.62 -15.82
N VAL A 118 -6.21 -8.40 -14.72
CA VAL A 118 -7.69 -8.49 -14.73
C VAL A 118 -8.35 -7.20 -15.22
N ASN A 119 -7.70 -6.04 -15.12
CA ASN A 119 -8.28 -4.77 -15.56
C ASN A 119 -8.40 -4.65 -17.09
N ASN A 120 -7.78 -5.56 -17.86
CA ASN A 120 -8.03 -5.72 -19.30
C ASN A 120 -9.26 -6.60 -19.61
N MET A 121 -10.03 -7.01 -18.59
CA MET A 121 -11.25 -7.82 -18.77
C MET A 121 -12.37 -7.38 -17.80
N GLN A 122 -12.96 -6.22 -18.10
CA GLN A 122 -14.29 -5.71 -17.67
C GLN A 122 -14.64 -5.65 -16.15
N PRO A 123 -15.53 -4.71 -15.75
CA PRO A 123 -15.87 -4.50 -14.35
C PRO A 123 -16.85 -5.57 -13.86
N GLY A 124 -16.45 -6.25 -12.79
CA GLY A 124 -17.39 -6.88 -11.87
C GLY A 124 -17.25 -8.38 -11.73
N VAL A 125 -16.32 -8.84 -10.88
CA VAL A 125 -16.61 -9.89 -9.90
C VAL A 125 -15.71 -9.69 -8.68
N LEU A 126 -16.29 -9.26 -7.56
CA LEU A 126 -15.74 -9.48 -6.23
C LEU A 126 -15.68 -10.99 -5.98
N VAL A 127 -14.50 -11.60 -6.00
CA VAL A 127 -14.33 -12.97 -5.51
C VAL A 127 -13.66 -12.94 -4.14
N THR A 128 -14.53 -12.88 -3.14
CA THR A 128 -14.32 -13.42 -1.80
C THR A 128 -13.66 -14.80 -1.86
N LYS A 129 -12.56 -15.00 -1.13
CA LYS A 129 -12.12 -16.34 -0.72
C LYS A 129 -12.21 -16.49 0.79
N GLN A 130 -13.43 -16.81 1.23
CA GLN A 130 -13.66 -17.54 2.47
C GLN A 130 -13.14 -18.97 2.29
N LYS A 131 -12.33 -19.46 3.24
CA LYS A 131 -11.90 -20.86 3.29
C LYS A 131 -12.85 -21.61 4.23
N LYS A 132 -13.89 -22.26 3.68
CA LYS A 132 -14.64 -23.34 4.35
C LYS A 132 -14.07 -24.68 3.91
N LYS A 133 -13.80 -25.58 4.86
CA LYS A 133 -13.74 -27.04 4.65
C LYS A 133 -14.93 -27.64 5.43
N PRO A 134 -15.74 -28.53 4.83
CA PRO A 134 -16.81 -29.25 5.53
C PRO A 134 -16.35 -30.65 5.96
N SER A 135 -16.89 -31.15 7.08
CA SER A 135 -17.61 -32.44 7.13
C SER A 135 -17.97 -32.81 8.58
N ASP A 136 -19.22 -33.22 8.74
CA ASP A 136 -20.04 -33.52 9.92
C ASP A 136 -19.55 -34.54 10.96
N ALA A 137 -19.89 -34.29 12.23
CA ALA A 137 -20.53 -35.25 13.16
C ALA A 137 -21.06 -34.51 14.43
N ALA A 138 -22.33 -34.73 14.76
CA ALA A 138 -23.24 -34.03 15.70
C ALA A 138 -23.00 -34.30 17.22
N PRO A 139 -23.88 -33.90 18.18
CA PRO A 139 -24.51 -32.60 18.49
C PRO A 139 -24.58 -32.20 20.00
N LYS A 140 -25.15 -31.00 20.26
CA LYS A 140 -25.78 -30.47 21.50
C LYS A 140 -24.89 -29.92 22.63
N ARG A 141 -25.00 -28.59 22.87
CA ARG A 141 -25.66 -28.02 24.06
C ARG A 141 -25.88 -26.50 23.91
N ASN A 142 -27.15 -26.15 23.92
CA ASN A 142 -27.71 -24.82 24.16
C ASN A 142 -27.32 -24.38 25.58
N MET A 143 -26.86 -23.13 25.75
CA MET A 143 -27.15 -22.30 26.92
C MET A 143 -27.12 -20.82 26.52
N ASN A 144 -28.31 -20.25 26.40
CA ASN A 144 -28.51 -18.83 26.65
C ASN A 144 -28.07 -18.53 28.08
N SER A 145 -27.19 -17.55 28.28
CA SER A 145 -27.06 -16.89 29.56
C SER A 145 -26.62 -15.45 29.36
N ALA A 146 -27.48 -14.56 29.82
CA ALA A 146 -27.29 -13.13 29.90
C ALA A 146 -25.97 -12.78 30.60
N LEU A 147 -25.37 -11.66 30.21
CA LEU A 147 -24.94 -10.63 31.15
C LEU A 147 -24.69 -9.31 30.42
N ASN A 148 -25.63 -8.40 30.63
CA ASN A 148 -25.45 -6.97 30.46
C ASN A 148 -24.17 -6.50 31.18
N ARG A 149 -23.36 -5.68 30.51
CA ARG A 149 -22.62 -4.62 31.22
C ARG A 149 -22.42 -3.39 30.34
N ILE A 150 -23.44 -2.54 30.39
CA ILE A 150 -23.38 -1.13 30.07
C ILE A 150 -22.33 -0.51 31.01
N TYR A 151 -21.30 0.14 30.46
CA TYR A 151 -20.53 1.14 31.20
C TYR A 151 -20.93 2.51 30.65
N ASN A 152 -21.71 3.24 31.43
CA ASN A 152 -22.07 4.62 31.20
C ASN A 152 -21.32 5.50 32.22
N ILE A 153 -20.74 6.59 31.71
CA ILE A 153 -20.65 7.94 32.31
C ILE A 153 -19.80 8.11 33.58
N GLY A 154 -18.77 8.96 33.44
CA GLY A 154 -18.21 9.79 34.50
C GLY A 154 -17.78 11.14 33.93
N ARG A 155 -18.62 12.17 34.10
CA ARG A 155 -18.42 13.56 33.69
C ARG A 155 -18.22 14.40 34.96
N SER A 156 -17.12 15.14 35.06
CA SER A 156 -16.91 16.28 35.96
C SER A 156 -15.65 17.03 35.48
N PHE A 157 -15.76 18.19 34.82
CA PHE A 157 -15.87 19.53 35.41
C PHE A 157 -14.80 19.82 36.47
N PHE A 158 -13.76 20.57 36.10
CA PHE A 158 -13.17 21.57 36.99
C PHE A 158 -12.62 22.75 36.18
N THR A 159 -13.12 23.93 36.54
CA THR A 159 -12.66 25.27 36.20
C THR A 159 -11.51 25.65 37.13
N SER A 160 -10.51 26.38 36.62
CA SER A 160 -9.90 27.55 37.27
C SER A 160 -8.87 28.18 36.34
#